data_AF-A0A9X3NAM8-F1
#
_entry.id   AF-A0A9X3NAM8-F1
#
_cell.length_a   1.000
_cell.length_b   1.000
_cell.length_c   1.000
_cell.angle_alpha   90.00
_cell.angle_beta   90.00
_cell.angle_gamma   90.00
#
_symmetry.space_group_name_H-M   'P 1'
#
loop_
_entity.id
_entity.type
_entity.pdbx_description
1 polymer ?
#
loop_
_entity_poly.entity_id
_entity_poly.type
_entity_poly.pdbx_seq_one_letter_code
_entity_poly.pdbx_strand_id
1 'polypeptide(L)'
;MTHQAEVQAILAGARAERAALLAQLSPALQASLPVDATGISQALDHLGDAAGLDVHREQVEAHKTNAAVLHGRVFGRAPLSADTVLAAFVDGARVRAGMLTHLADAVGGEELVIDVGRVLERHPPDRDLPAAYEAQEHAAVVIARHLDEAAR
;
A
#
# COMPACT_ATOMS: atom_id res chain seq x y z
N MET A 1 22.32 -6.60 4.88
CA MET A 1 21.44 -6.03 3.84
C MET A 1 20.64 -4.93 4.52
N THR A 2 20.45 -3.78 3.87
CA THR A 2 19.75 -2.64 4.46
C THR A 2 18.23 -2.77 4.23
N HIS A 3 17.41 -2.23 5.13
CA HIS A 3 15.95 -2.18 5.00
C HIS A 3 15.54 -1.48 3.71
N GLN A 4 16.22 -0.39 3.35
CA GLN A 4 15.98 0.32 2.10
C GLN A 4 16.17 -0.60 0.88
N ALA A 5 17.24 -1.40 0.86
CA ALA A 5 17.50 -2.31 -0.26
C ALA A 5 16.46 -3.43 -0.33
N GLU A 6 16.03 -3.94 0.82
CA GLU A 6 15.00 -4.99 0.88
C GLU A 6 13.63 -4.48 0.40
N VAL A 7 13.19 -3.31 0.89
CA VAL A 7 11.94 -2.69 0.43
C VAL A 7 11.99 -2.41 -1.07
N GLN A 8 13.11 -1.89 -1.59
CA GLN A 8 13.25 -1.69 -3.03
C GLN A 8 13.18 -2.99 -3.84
N ALA A 9 13.76 -4.08 -3.32
CA ALA A 9 13.70 -5.40 -3.95
C ALA A 9 12.27 -5.96 -3.97
N ILE A 10 11.54 -5.86 -2.85
CA ILE A 10 10.12 -6.23 -2.75
C ILE A 10 9.29 -5.48 -3.79
N LEU A 11 9.42 -4.15 -3.85
CA LEU A 11 8.68 -3.31 -4.78
C LEU A 11 9.03 -3.63 -6.24
N ALA A 12 10.31 -3.84 -6.56
CA ALA A 12 10.73 -4.21 -7.89
C ALA A 12 10.20 -5.60 -8.31
N GLY A 13 10.22 -6.57 -7.39
CA GLY A 13 9.65 -7.90 -7.59
C GLY A 13 8.16 -7.84 -7.91
N ALA A 14 7.38 -7.16 -7.06
CA ALA A 14 5.94 -7.00 -7.28
C ALA A 14 5.61 -6.30 -8.61
N ARG A 15 6.37 -5.27 -9.01
CA ARG A 15 6.18 -4.62 -10.31
C ARG A 15 6.49 -5.56 -11.48
N ALA A 16 7.51 -6.40 -11.36
CA ALA A 16 7.85 -7.38 -12.39
C ALA A 16 6.75 -8.45 -12.51
N GLU A 17 6.25 -8.96 -11.39
CA GLU A 17 5.12 -9.91 -11.35
C GLU A 17 3.85 -9.31 -11.96
N ARG A 18 3.51 -8.06 -11.58
CA ARG A 18 2.39 -7.34 -12.18
C ARG A 18 2.54 -7.20 -13.68
N ALA A 19 3.73 -6.82 -14.16
CA ALA A 19 3.98 -6.68 -15.60
C ALA A 19 3.80 -8.02 -16.34
N ALA A 20 4.30 -9.11 -15.76
CA ALA A 20 4.15 -10.46 -16.31
C ALA A 20 2.68 -10.92 -16.31
N LEU A 21 1.91 -10.58 -15.28
CA LEU A 21 0.47 -10.85 -15.21
C LEU A 21 -0.28 -10.07 -16.29
N LEU A 22 -0.09 -8.74 -16.36
CA LEU A 22 -0.78 -7.87 -17.31
C LEU A 22 -0.54 -8.29 -18.76
N ALA A 23 0.66 -8.75 -19.10
CA ALA A 23 1.00 -9.24 -20.43
C ALA A 23 0.14 -10.45 -20.89
N GLN A 24 -0.48 -11.16 -19.96
CA GLN A 24 -1.36 -12.31 -20.23
C GLN A 24 -2.85 -11.94 -20.27
N LEU A 25 -3.21 -10.71 -19.89
CA LEU A 25 -4.59 -10.26 -19.80
C LEU A 25 -5.05 -9.53 -21.07
N SER A 26 -6.35 -9.59 -21.34
CA SER A 26 -6.96 -8.77 -22.39
C SER A 26 -6.88 -7.28 -22.04
N PRO A 27 -6.87 -6.36 -23.03
CA PRO A 27 -6.83 -4.92 -22.76
C PRO A 27 -7.96 -4.42 -21.84
N ALA A 28 -9.15 -5.02 -21.96
CA ALA A 28 -10.30 -4.69 -21.11
C ALA A 28 -10.05 -5.08 -19.64
N LEU A 29 -9.42 -6.22 -19.38
CA LEU A 29 -9.06 -6.63 -18.02
C LEU A 29 -7.92 -5.79 -17.46
N GLN A 30 -6.92 -5.45 -18.28
CA GLN A 30 -5.84 -4.53 -17.86
C GLN A 30 -6.41 -3.18 -17.42
N ALA A 31 -7.37 -2.62 -18.18
CA ALA A 31 -8.04 -1.37 -17.84
C ALA A 31 -8.83 -1.43 -16.53
N SER A 32 -9.29 -2.63 -16.12
CA SER A 32 -10.02 -2.84 -14.85
C SER A 32 -9.11 -2.95 -13.61
N LEU A 33 -7.78 -3.03 -13.80
CA LEU A 33 -6.78 -3.23 -12.75
C LEU A 33 -5.78 -2.05 -12.70
N PRO A 34 -6.24 -0.86 -12.30
CA PRO A 34 -5.46 0.37 -12.42
C PRO A 34 -4.16 0.34 -11.60
N VAL A 35 -4.16 -0.40 -10.48
CA VAL A 35 -3.07 -0.46 -9.50
C VAL A 35 -2.92 -1.87 -8.94
N ASP A 36 -1.78 -2.13 -8.30
CA ASP A 36 -1.50 -3.36 -7.56
C ASP A 36 -0.94 -2.99 -6.19
N ALA A 37 -1.50 -3.56 -5.13
CA ALA A 37 -1.09 -3.29 -3.74
C ALA A 37 -0.09 -4.31 -3.20
N THR A 38 0.26 -5.34 -3.97
CA THR A 38 1.07 -6.47 -3.48
C THR A 38 2.41 -6.00 -2.92
N GLY A 39 3.17 -5.21 -3.69
CA GLY A 39 4.48 -4.72 -3.27
C GLY A 39 4.42 -3.85 -2.02
N ILE A 40 3.50 -2.89 -1.97
CA ILE A 40 3.36 -2.01 -0.79
C ILE A 40 2.87 -2.79 0.45
N SER A 41 2.02 -3.80 0.30
CA SER A 41 1.54 -4.60 1.43
C SER A 41 2.68 -5.46 2.02
N GLN A 42 3.52 -6.05 1.15
CA GLN A 42 4.72 -6.79 1.57
C GLN A 42 5.77 -5.89 2.20
N ALA A 43 5.94 -4.67 1.68
CA ALA A 43 6.84 -3.68 2.27
C ALA A 43 6.37 -3.23 3.66
N LEU A 44 5.06 -3.05 3.84
CA LEU A 44 4.45 -2.74 5.15
C LEU A 44 4.69 -3.86 6.15
N ASP A 45 4.53 -5.12 5.74
CA ASP A 45 4.81 -6.28 6.61
C ASP A 45 6.29 -6.30 7.02
N HIS A 46 7.22 -6.13 6.07
CA HIS A 46 8.65 -6.05 6.36
C HIS A 46 9.02 -4.92 7.33
N LEU A 47 8.46 -3.72 7.12
CA LEU A 47 8.71 -2.56 7.98
C LEU A 47 8.06 -2.72 9.36
N GLY A 48 6.88 -3.31 9.42
CA GLY A 48 6.20 -3.65 10.66
C GLY A 48 7.03 -4.59 11.53
N ASP A 49 7.51 -5.69 10.94
CA ASP A 49 8.37 -6.65 11.62
C ASP A 49 9.64 -5.98 12.15
N ALA A 50 10.28 -5.11 11.35
CA ALA A 50 11.46 -4.36 11.76
C ALA A 50 11.19 -3.38 12.92
N ALA A 51 9.99 -2.80 12.97
CA ALA A 51 9.54 -1.92 14.05
C ALA A 51 8.96 -2.67 15.27
N GLY A 52 8.88 -4.00 15.22
CA GLY A 52 8.26 -4.81 16.29
C GLY A 52 6.73 -4.69 16.36
N LEU A 53 6.09 -4.35 15.24
CA LEU A 53 4.65 -4.18 15.08
C LEU A 53 4.03 -5.30 14.25
N ASP A 54 2.82 -5.72 14.61
CA ASP A 54 2.02 -6.69 13.84
C ASP A 54 1.14 -5.97 12.80
N VAL A 55 1.80 -5.32 11.84
CA VAL A 55 1.13 -4.55 10.79
C VAL A 55 0.27 -5.44 9.90
N HIS A 56 0.62 -6.72 9.76
CA HIS A 56 -0.17 -7.67 8.98
C HIS A 56 -1.58 -7.85 9.56
N ARG A 57 -1.70 -8.08 10.87
CA ARG A 57 -3.00 -8.18 11.53
C ARG A 57 -3.78 -6.87 11.43
N GLU A 58 -3.11 -5.73 11.60
CA GLU A 58 -3.73 -4.41 11.45
C GLU A 58 -4.27 -4.21 10.02
N GLN A 59 -3.53 -4.64 8.99
CA GLN A 59 -3.96 -4.63 7.60
C GLN A 59 -5.25 -5.44 7.44
N VAL A 60 -5.29 -6.67 7.94
CA VAL A 60 -6.48 -7.53 7.85
C VAL A 60 -7.68 -6.91 8.54
N GLU A 61 -7.50 -6.34 9.74
CA GLU A 61 -8.58 -5.71 10.49
C GLU A 61 -9.11 -4.45 9.80
N ALA A 62 -8.23 -3.59 9.32
CA ALA A 62 -8.62 -2.35 8.65
C ALA A 62 -9.35 -2.58 7.32
N HIS A 63 -9.07 -3.67 6.61
CA HIS A 63 -9.78 -4.02 5.38
C HIS A 63 -11.17 -4.63 5.61
N LYS A 64 -11.59 -4.90 6.86
CA LYS A 64 -12.94 -5.44 7.14
C LYS A 64 -14.06 -4.50 6.72
N THR A 65 -13.80 -3.20 6.58
CA THR A 65 -14.76 -2.19 6.14
C THR A 65 -14.58 -1.80 4.68
N ASN A 66 -13.69 -2.46 3.94
CA ASN A 66 -13.48 -2.19 2.52
C ASN A 66 -14.75 -2.46 1.69
N ALA A 67 -15.07 -1.60 0.72
CA ALA A 67 -16.27 -1.71 -0.09
C ALA A 67 -16.47 -3.08 -0.75
N ALA A 68 -15.41 -3.72 -1.27
CA ALA A 68 -15.50 -5.06 -1.88
C ALA A 68 -15.80 -6.15 -0.83
N VAL A 69 -15.21 -6.04 0.36
CA VAL A 69 -15.46 -6.96 1.49
C VAL A 69 -16.90 -6.82 1.99
N LEU A 70 -17.39 -5.59 2.14
CA LEU A 70 -18.76 -5.31 2.53
C LEU A 70 -19.76 -5.83 1.48
N HIS A 71 -19.49 -5.62 0.19
CA HIS A 71 -20.30 -6.17 -0.88
C HIS A 71 -20.39 -7.69 -0.82
N GLY A 72 -19.25 -8.38 -0.66
CA GLY A 72 -19.23 -9.85 -0.55
C GLY A 72 -20.04 -10.37 0.64
N ARG A 73 -20.09 -9.64 1.76
CA ARG A 73 -20.90 -10.01 2.94
C ARG A 73 -22.40 -9.86 2.70
N VAL A 74 -22.83 -8.82 1.98
CA VAL A 74 -24.25 -8.52 1.77
C VAL A 74 -24.81 -9.24 0.55
N PHE A 75 -24.06 -9.28 -0.55
CA PHE A 75 -24.52 -9.73 -1.87
C PHE A 75 -23.83 -11.01 -2.36
N GLY A 76 -22.94 -11.61 -1.57
CA GLY A 76 -22.27 -12.86 -1.90
C GLY A 76 -21.42 -12.76 -3.18
N ARG A 77 -21.68 -13.64 -4.15
CA ARG A 77 -20.95 -13.69 -5.43
C ARG A 77 -21.52 -12.77 -6.52
N ALA A 78 -22.45 -11.88 -6.17
CA ALA A 78 -22.97 -10.92 -7.13
C ALA A 78 -21.83 -10.04 -7.69
N PRO A 79 -21.81 -9.75 -9.01
CA PRO A 79 -20.77 -8.90 -9.60
C PRO A 79 -20.68 -7.53 -8.92
N LEU A 80 -19.46 -7.00 -8.82
CA LEU A 80 -19.22 -5.63 -8.38
C LEU A 80 -19.52 -4.66 -9.55
N SER A 81 -20.08 -3.49 -9.23
CA SER A 81 -20.10 -2.38 -10.17
C SER A 81 -18.71 -1.76 -10.28
N ALA A 82 -18.44 -1.05 -11.39
CA ALA A 82 -17.19 -0.33 -11.57
C ALA A 82 -16.92 0.68 -10.42
N ASP A 83 -17.97 1.36 -9.96
CA ASP A 83 -17.87 2.32 -8.84
C ASP A 83 -17.47 1.63 -7.53
N THR A 84 -18.03 0.45 -7.24
CA THR A 84 -17.66 -0.31 -6.03
C THR A 84 -16.22 -0.82 -6.11
N VAL A 85 -15.75 -1.22 -7.30
CA VAL A 85 -14.35 -1.62 -7.51
C VAL A 85 -13.42 -0.42 -7.25
N LEU A 86 -13.72 0.75 -7.82
CA LEU A 86 -12.91 1.94 -7.60
C LEU A 86 -12.91 2.36 -6.12
N ALA A 87 -14.09 2.38 -5.49
CA ALA A 87 -14.22 2.69 -4.06
C ALA A 87 -13.38 1.73 -3.20
N ALA A 88 -13.37 0.43 -3.52
CA ALA A 88 -12.57 -0.55 -2.81
C ALA A 88 -11.06 -0.27 -2.92
N PHE A 89 -10.57 0.17 -4.09
CA PHE A 89 -9.17 0.57 -4.22
C PHE A 89 -8.84 1.83 -3.42
N VAL A 90 -9.70 2.85 -3.47
CA VAL A 90 -9.53 4.10 -2.72
C VAL A 90 -9.52 3.84 -1.22
N ASP A 91 -10.44 3.01 -0.72
CA ASP A 91 -10.49 2.62 0.69
C ASP A 91 -9.21 1.90 1.12
N GLY A 92 -8.74 0.93 0.32
CA GLY A 92 -7.48 0.24 0.58
C GLY A 92 -6.28 1.19 0.60
N ALA A 93 -6.25 2.16 -0.31
CA ALA A 93 -5.20 3.18 -0.35
C ALA A 93 -5.22 4.08 0.90
N ARG A 94 -6.40 4.47 1.38
CA ARG A 94 -6.53 5.25 2.63
C ARG A 94 -6.04 4.47 3.85
N VAL A 95 -6.39 3.19 3.93
CA VAL A 95 -5.92 2.29 5.01
C VAL A 95 -4.39 2.24 5.03
N ARG A 96 -3.76 1.98 3.88
CA ARG A 96 -2.30 1.91 3.79
C ARG A 96 -1.62 3.25 4.05
N ALA A 97 -2.21 4.37 3.62
CA ALA A 97 -1.70 5.70 3.97
C ALA A 97 -1.67 5.90 5.49
N GLY A 98 -2.75 5.52 6.20
CA GLY A 98 -2.78 5.55 7.66
C GLY A 98 -1.74 4.64 8.32
N MET A 99 -1.47 3.46 7.75
CA MET A 99 -0.44 2.54 8.24
C MET A 99 0.97 3.08 8.04
N LEU A 100 1.24 3.72 6.91
CA LEU A 100 2.53 4.38 6.67
C LEU A 100 2.76 5.50 7.68
N THR A 101 1.73 6.29 7.99
CA THR A 101 1.80 7.30 9.05
C THR A 101 2.03 6.67 10.42
N HIS A 102 1.35 5.58 10.75
CA HIS A 102 1.55 4.87 12.02
C HIS A 102 2.97 4.30 12.15
N LEU A 103 3.48 3.68 11.07
CA LEU A 103 4.86 3.17 11.04
C LEU A 103 5.89 4.28 11.14
N ALA A 104 5.67 5.41 10.46
CA ALA A 104 6.54 6.58 10.56
C ALA A 104 6.66 7.07 12.02
N ASP A 105 5.55 7.11 12.75
CA ASP A 105 5.53 7.48 14.16
C ASP A 105 6.33 6.48 15.02
N ALA A 106 6.09 5.19 14.82
CA ALA A 106 6.79 4.14 15.58
C ALA A 106 8.30 4.08 15.30
N VAL A 107 8.72 4.40 14.08
CA VAL A 107 10.12 4.30 13.63
C VAL A 107 10.92 5.56 13.92
N GLY A 108 10.37 6.74 13.63
CA GLY A 108 11.11 8.00 13.63
C GLY A 108 10.38 9.17 14.29
N GLY A 109 9.23 8.92 14.90
CA GLY A 109 8.44 9.93 15.60
C GLY A 109 7.92 11.05 14.69
N GLU A 110 7.66 12.20 15.31
CA GLU A 110 6.94 13.33 14.70
C GLU A 110 7.60 13.86 13.41
N GLU A 111 8.93 13.91 13.35
CA GLU A 111 9.64 14.40 12.16
C GLU A 111 9.41 13.49 10.94
N LEU A 112 9.53 12.18 11.14
CA LEU A 112 9.29 11.21 10.07
C LEU A 112 7.80 11.18 9.65
N VAL A 113 6.90 11.35 10.61
CA VAL A 113 5.45 11.50 10.35
C VAL A 113 5.17 12.70 9.45
N ILE A 114 5.79 13.84 9.72
CA ILE A 114 5.62 15.05 8.90
C ILE A 114 6.13 14.81 7.48
N ASP A 115 7.30 14.19 7.32
CA ASP A 115 7.88 13.94 6.01
C ASP A 115 7.07 12.94 5.18
N VAL A 116 6.62 11.84 5.80
CA VAL A 116 5.71 10.88 5.17
C VAL A 116 4.37 11.53 4.85
N GLY A 117 3.80 12.31 5.77
CA GLY A 117 2.55 13.05 5.57
C GLY A 117 2.59 13.95 4.33
N ARG A 118 3.66 14.74 4.17
CA ARG A 118 3.84 15.60 2.98
C ARG A 118 3.87 14.82 1.67
N VAL A 119 4.48 13.63 1.66
CA VAL A 119 4.52 12.77 0.47
C VAL A 119 3.11 12.28 0.11
N LEU A 120 2.36 11.81 1.11
CA LEU A 120 1.02 11.24 0.92
C LEU A 120 -0.02 12.32 0.57
N GLU A 121 0.02 13.48 1.22
CA GLU A 121 -0.92 14.60 0.99
C GLU A 121 -0.83 15.18 -0.43
N ARG A 122 0.35 15.09 -1.06
CA ARG A 122 0.56 15.55 -2.43
C ARG A 122 -0.22 14.70 -3.45
N HIS A 123 -0.50 13.44 -3.12
CA HIS A 123 -1.13 12.46 -4.01
C HIS A 123 -2.28 11.74 -3.29
N PRO A 124 -3.40 12.43 -3.01
CA PRO A 124 -4.52 11.82 -2.32
C PRO A 124 -5.21 10.77 -3.22
N PRO A 125 -5.64 9.61 -2.66
CA PRO A 125 -6.08 8.46 -3.44
C PRO A 125 -7.40 8.65 -4.20
N ASP A 126 -8.19 9.67 -3.85
CA ASP A 126 -9.44 10.02 -4.51
C ASP A 126 -9.26 10.85 -5.79
N ARG A 127 -8.06 11.41 -6.02
CA ARG A 127 -7.76 12.22 -7.23
C ARG A 127 -7.02 11.44 -8.31
N ASP A 128 -5.96 10.74 -7.91
CA ASP A 128 -5.09 9.99 -8.81
C ASP A 128 -4.58 8.75 -8.07
N LEU A 129 -5.27 7.64 -8.27
CA LEU A 129 -5.02 6.40 -7.56
C LEU A 129 -3.64 5.80 -7.89
N PRO A 130 -3.19 5.72 -9.17
CA PRO A 130 -1.82 5.36 -9.49
C PRO A 130 -0.77 6.22 -8.80
N ALA A 131 -0.89 7.56 -8.85
CA ALA A 131 0.08 8.44 -8.22
C ALA A 131 0.08 8.31 -6.69
N ALA A 132 -1.08 8.03 -6.08
CA ALA A 132 -1.19 7.76 -4.65
C ALA A 132 -0.43 6.48 -4.25
N TYR A 133 -0.48 5.43 -5.08
CA TYR A 133 0.27 4.19 -4.82
C TYR A 133 1.77 4.42 -4.97
N GLU A 134 2.23 5.16 -5.97
CA GLU A 134 3.64 5.53 -6.11
C GLU A 134 4.13 6.35 -4.91
N ALA A 135 3.31 7.28 -4.41
CA ALA A 135 3.62 8.03 -3.19
C ALA A 135 3.71 7.14 -1.95
N GLN A 136 2.85 6.12 -1.84
CA GLN A 136 2.90 5.13 -0.76
C GLN A 136 4.18 4.28 -0.82
N GLU A 137 4.56 3.82 -2.02
CA GLU A 137 5.83 3.11 -2.23
C GLU A 137 7.04 3.98 -1.88
N HIS A 138 7.02 5.25 -2.28
CA HIS A 138 8.06 6.20 -1.93
C HIS A 138 8.14 6.43 -0.41
N ALA A 139 7.01 6.59 0.27
CA ALA A 139 6.95 6.73 1.72
C ALA A 139 7.53 5.50 2.44
N ALA A 140 7.24 4.28 1.98
CA ALA A 140 7.84 3.06 2.53
C ALA A 140 9.38 3.07 2.42
N VAL A 141 9.93 3.53 1.28
CA VAL A 141 11.39 3.66 1.10
C VAL A 141 11.98 4.72 2.04
N VAL A 142 11.28 5.82 2.29
CA VAL A 142 11.70 6.86 3.25
C VAL A 142 11.79 6.29 4.67
N ILE A 143 10.78 5.54 5.11
CA ILE A 143 10.75 4.87 6.43
C ILE A 143 11.89 3.85 6.53
N ALA A 144 12.10 3.04 5.49
CA ALA A 144 13.16 2.04 5.44
C ALA A 144 14.56 2.65 5.59
N ARG A 145 14.81 3.80 4.93
CA ARG A 145 16.06 4.54 5.06
C ARG A 145 16.29 5.02 6.50
N HIS A 146 15.23 5.47 7.17
CA HIS A 146 15.35 5.93 8.56
C HIS A 146 15.74 4.78 9.50
N LEU A 147 15.17 3.59 9.32
CA LEU A 147 15.58 2.38 10.05
C LEU A 147 17.06 2.06 9.83
N ASP A 148 17.54 2.16 8.59
CA ASP A 148 18.95 1.94 8.28
C ASP A 148 19.90 2.96 8.91
N GLU A 149 19.46 4.20 9.07
CA GLU A 149 20.22 5.27 9.72
C GLU A 149 20.25 5.07 11.24
N ALA A 150 19.14 4.64 11.85
CA ALA A 150 19.05 4.35 13.28
C ALA A 150 19.86 3.11 13.71
N ALA A 151 20.10 2.16 12.80
CA ALA A 151 20.85 0.94 13.05
C ALA A 151 22.39 1.08 12.93
N ARG A 152 22.90 2.27 12.61
CA ARG A 152 24.33 2.58 12.45
C ARG A 152 24.93 3.16 13.72
#